data_AF-A0A9C6XTE3-F1
#
_entry.id   AF-A0A9C6XTE3-F1
#
_cell.length_a   1.000
_cell.length_b   1.000
_cell.length_c   1.000
_cell.angle_alpha   90.00
_cell.angle_beta   90.00
_cell.angle_gamma   90.00
#
_symmetry.space_group_name_H-M   'P 1'
#
loop_
_entity.id
_entity.type
_entity.pdbx_description
1 polymer ?
#
loop_
_entity_poly.entity_id
_entity_poly.type
_entity_poly.pdbx_seq_one_letter_code
_entity_poly.pdbx_strand_id
1 'polypeptide(L)'
;MNAIISVCHFCELHGPSVLLSTQSTRSHKQANLKRNKFYGLPECLRTPGDATTSSCEACQSVSNNIFVTSDHDTQTSYISSQLPWQSETEALVRQACTRSLSCEVSQGKEGVLVFSDDLGVGGSRGCSVLSHTFLIRDSLARGFHRWFSITVLTRDRLLLLNVWPFLEKNISIFVSELQSAANK
;
A
#
# COMPACT_ATOMS: atom_id res chain seq x y z
N MET A 1 12.73 -10.67 1.52
CA MET A 1 12.47 -9.43 0.77
C MET A 1 11.15 -8.90 1.29
N ASN A 2 11.16 -7.80 2.04
CA ASN A 2 9.96 -7.26 2.67
C ASN A 2 9.63 -5.96 1.93
N ALA A 3 8.91 -6.11 0.81
CA ALA A 3 8.31 -4.98 0.12
C ALA A 3 6.86 -4.84 0.59
N ILE A 4 6.35 -3.62 0.61
CA ILE A 4 4.97 -3.32 0.98
C ILE A 4 4.34 -2.58 -0.18
N ILE A 5 3.23 -3.12 -0.67
CA ILE A 5 2.48 -2.52 -1.75
C ILE A 5 1.22 -1.92 -1.16
N SER A 6 0.98 -0.63 -1.36
CA SER A 6 -0.19 0.05 -0.83
C SER A 6 -0.94 0.81 -1.91
N VAL A 7 -2.26 0.85 -1.79
CA VAL A 7 -3.16 1.70 -2.57
C VAL A 7 -3.53 2.88 -1.69
N CYS A 8 -3.25 4.06 -2.20
CA CYS A 8 -3.51 5.34 -1.57
C CYS A 8 -4.49 6.13 -2.41
N HIS A 9 -5.23 7.03 -1.78
CA HIS A 9 -6.08 8.00 -2.47
C HIS A 9 -6.07 9.35 -1.77
N PHE A 10 -6.37 10.40 -2.50
CA PHE A 10 -6.58 11.73 -1.92
C PHE A 10 -8.05 11.89 -1.57
N CYS A 11 -8.36 11.86 -0.27
CA CYS A 11 -9.69 12.18 0.22
C CYS A 11 -9.88 13.70 0.26
N GLU A 12 -10.98 14.22 -0.29
CA GLU A 12 -11.26 15.66 -0.24
C GLU A 12 -11.50 16.18 1.19
N LEU A 13 -11.90 15.31 2.12
CA LEU A 13 -12.16 15.65 3.52
C LEU A 13 -10.92 15.50 4.42
N HIS A 14 -10.12 14.45 4.20
CA HIS A 14 -9.03 14.06 5.11
C HIS A 14 -7.64 14.19 4.49
N GLY A 15 -7.54 14.48 3.19
CA GLY A 15 -6.28 14.50 2.45
C GLY A 15 -5.79 13.09 2.08
N PRO A 16 -4.46 12.92 1.87
CA PRO A 16 -3.86 11.63 1.53
C PRO A 16 -4.20 10.54 2.55
N SER A 17 -4.74 9.43 2.06
CA SER A 17 -5.23 8.34 2.89
C SER A 17 -4.94 6.98 2.27
N VAL A 18 -4.49 6.05 3.10
CA VAL A 18 -4.18 4.67 2.72
C VAL A 18 -5.45 3.83 2.77
N LEU A 19 -5.77 3.15 1.66
CA LEU A 19 -6.94 2.29 1.54
C LEU A 19 -6.63 0.82 1.84
N LEU A 20 -5.49 0.35 1.35
CA LEU A 20 -5.09 -1.05 1.48
C LEU A 20 -3.57 -1.15 1.39
N SER A 21 -2.97 -1.91 2.29
CA SER A 21 -1.55 -2.26 2.31
C SER A 21 -1.40 -3.76 2.35
N THR A 22 -0.57 -4.30 1.46
CA THR A 22 -0.20 -5.70 1.41
C THR A 22 1.27 -5.87 1.77
N GLN A 23 1.53 -6.73 2.75
CA GLN A 23 2.87 -7.05 3.24
C GLN A 23 3.11 -8.56 3.21
N SER A 24 4.34 -8.96 2.90
CA SER A 24 4.77 -10.35 3.02
C SER A 24 5.23 -10.66 4.44
N THR A 25 4.90 -11.86 4.92
CA THR A 25 5.35 -12.38 6.20
C THR A 25 5.86 -13.81 6.04
N ARG A 26 7.01 -14.07 6.69
CA ARG A 26 7.64 -15.39 6.71
C ARG A 26 8.24 -15.62 8.10
N SER A 27 7.70 -16.60 8.79
CA SER A 27 8.09 -17.06 10.11
C SER A 27 8.80 -18.39 9.95
N HIS A 28 10.01 -18.47 10.47
CA HIS A 28 10.78 -19.71 10.54
C HIS A 28 10.29 -20.65 11.65
N LYS A 29 9.42 -20.15 12.54
CA LYS A 29 8.80 -20.92 13.63
C LYS A 29 7.39 -21.27 13.18
N GLN A 30 7.19 -22.53 12.80
CA GLN A 30 5.87 -23.07 12.43
C GLN A 30 4.92 -22.95 13.62
N ALA A 31 4.04 -21.94 13.61
CA ALA A 31 2.83 -22.00 14.41
C ALA A 31 1.92 -23.03 13.74
N ASN A 32 1.76 -24.20 14.36
CA ASN A 32 0.89 -25.29 13.90
C ASN A 32 -0.60 -24.87 13.99
N LEU A 33 -1.02 -23.90 13.18
CA LEU A 33 -2.44 -23.60 12.99
C LEU A 33 -3.00 -24.63 11.99
N LYS A 34 -3.43 -25.76 12.56
CA LYS A 34 -4.14 -26.83 11.85
C LYS A 34 -5.51 -26.33 11.36
N ARG A 35 -5.53 -25.61 10.23
CA ARG A 35 -6.56 -25.72 9.19
C ARG A 35 -6.20 -24.99 7.89
N ASN A 36 -5.31 -23.99 7.94
CA ASN A 36 -4.75 -23.29 6.79
C ASN A 36 -3.29 -22.96 7.12
N LYS A 37 -2.32 -23.43 6.32
CA LYS A 37 -0.88 -23.22 6.59
C LYS A 37 -0.54 -21.73 6.44
N PHE A 38 -0.57 -21.00 7.55
CA PHE A 38 -0.13 -19.62 7.64
C PHE A 38 1.34 -19.60 8.07
N TYR A 39 2.15 -18.84 7.33
CA TYR A 39 3.60 -18.75 7.54
C TYR A 39 3.99 -17.47 8.28
N GLY A 40 3.07 -16.70 8.83
CA GLY A 40 3.38 -15.51 9.62
C GLY A 40 3.31 -15.72 11.13
N LEU A 41 3.61 -14.66 11.87
CA LEU A 41 3.39 -14.57 13.30
C LEU A 41 1.91 -14.32 13.59
N PRO A 42 1.23 -15.06 14.50
CA PRO A 42 -0.19 -14.82 14.79
C PRO A 42 -0.50 -13.38 15.24
N GLU A 43 0.47 -12.65 15.79
CA GLU A 43 0.31 -11.24 16.17
C GLU A 43 -0.07 -10.33 15.00
N CYS A 44 0.39 -10.61 13.77
CA CYS A 44 0.07 -9.77 12.62
C CYS A 44 -1.35 -9.95 12.07
N LEU A 45 -2.13 -10.87 12.64
CA LEU A 45 -3.56 -11.06 12.38
C LEU A 45 -4.44 -10.37 13.43
N ARG A 46 -3.85 -9.72 14.44
CA ARG A 46 -4.64 -8.98 15.43
C ARG A 46 -5.13 -7.69 14.79
N THR A 47 -6.45 -7.55 14.68
CA THR A 47 -7.06 -6.25 14.41
C THR A 47 -6.79 -5.33 15.61
N PRO A 48 -6.31 -4.09 15.40
CA PRO A 48 -6.35 -3.09 16.46
C PRO A 48 -7.82 -2.95 16.89
N GLY A 49 -8.08 -3.06 18.20
CA GLY A 49 -9.43 -3.03 18.75
C GLY A 49 -10.18 -1.75 18.34
N ASP A 50 -11.50 -1.89 18.16
CA ASP A 50 -12.47 -0.86 17.79
C ASP A 50 -12.12 0.53 18.35
N ALA A 51 -11.39 1.32 17.56
CA ALA A 51 -11.39 2.76 17.72
C ALA A 51 -12.63 3.26 16.97
N THR A 52 -13.69 3.55 17.71
CA THR A 52 -14.92 4.19 17.26
C THR A 52 -14.66 5.63 16.81
N THR A 53 -13.88 5.79 15.75
CA THR A 53 -13.73 7.05 15.03
C THR A 53 -14.57 6.95 13.78
N SER A 54 -15.52 7.86 13.61
CA SER A 54 -16.36 8.01 12.41
C SER A 54 -15.53 7.75 11.14
N SER A 55 -15.64 6.55 10.57
CA SER A 55 -14.83 6.15 9.43
C SER A 55 -15.39 6.83 8.19
N CYS A 56 -14.56 7.63 7.54
CA CYS A 56 -14.92 8.17 6.25
C CYS A 56 -15.09 7.00 5.27
N GLU A 57 -16.27 6.87 4.66
CA GLU A 57 -16.56 5.81 3.69
C GLU A 57 -15.54 5.78 2.56
N ALA A 58 -15.05 6.95 2.14
CA ALA A 58 -14.01 7.05 1.11
C ALA A 58 -12.63 6.60 1.59
N CYS A 59 -12.33 6.72 2.89
CA CYS A 59 -11.02 6.36 3.45
C CYS A 59 -10.96 4.95 4.03
N GLN A 60 -12.09 4.26 4.13
CA GLN A 60 -12.15 2.94 4.70
C GLN A 60 -11.74 1.88 3.67
N SER A 61 -11.08 0.82 4.13
CA SER A 61 -10.81 -0.34 3.28
C SER A 61 -12.10 -1.12 2.96
N VAL A 62 -12.06 -2.02 1.97
CA VAL A 62 -13.20 -2.83 1.47
C VAL A 62 -13.95 -3.57 2.59
N SER A 63 -13.26 -3.87 3.69
CA SER A 63 -13.87 -4.27 4.96
C SER A 63 -12.85 -4.01 6.07
N ASN A 64 -13.28 -3.84 7.32
CA ASN A 64 -12.39 -3.84 8.49
C ASN A 64 -11.74 -5.23 8.77
N ASN A 65 -11.74 -6.10 7.76
CA ASN A 65 -11.16 -7.43 7.83
C ASN A 65 -9.72 -7.43 7.31
N ILE A 66 -8.99 -8.45 7.75
CA ILE A 66 -7.65 -8.75 7.26
C ILE A 66 -7.77 -9.89 6.24
N PHE A 67 -7.26 -9.69 5.03
CA PHE A 67 -7.18 -10.72 4.01
C PHE A 67 -5.82 -11.42 4.08
N VAL A 68 -5.83 -12.75 4.02
CA VAL A 68 -4.60 -13.55 4.09
C VAL A 68 -4.57 -14.53 2.93
N THR A 69 -3.53 -14.45 2.12
CA THR A 69 -3.19 -15.46 1.12
C THR A 69 -1.87 -16.11 1.47
N SER A 70 -1.68 -17.38 1.14
CA SER A 70 -0.45 -18.10 1.46
C SER A 70 0.06 -18.86 0.25
N ASP A 71 1.32 -18.62 -0.08
CA ASP A 71 2.07 -19.37 -1.05
C ASP A 71 2.81 -20.50 -0.33
N HIS A 72 2.43 -21.74 -0.64
CA HIS A 72 2.96 -22.93 0.00
C HIS A 72 4.33 -23.35 -0.54
N ASP A 73 4.67 -22.96 -1.77
CA ASP A 73 5.94 -23.31 -2.41
C ASP A 73 7.07 -22.46 -1.83
N THR A 74 6.84 -21.16 -1.67
CA THR A 74 7.80 -20.24 -1.06
C THR A 74 7.68 -20.14 0.46
N GLN A 75 6.66 -20.78 1.06
CA GLN A 75 6.31 -20.67 2.48
C GLN A 75 6.17 -19.22 2.94
N THR A 76 5.46 -18.42 2.14
CA THR A 76 5.25 -16.99 2.39
C THR A 76 3.76 -16.72 2.47
N SER A 77 3.34 -15.98 3.50
CA SER A 77 1.97 -15.48 3.58
C SER A 77 1.95 -13.99 3.25
N TYR A 78 0.91 -13.56 2.54
CA TYR A 78 0.64 -12.16 2.24
C TYR A 78 -0.57 -11.71 3.03
N ILE A 79 -0.44 -10.57 3.68
CA ILE A 79 -1.48 -10.00 4.54
C ILE A 79 -1.87 -8.67 3.96
N SER A 80 -3.15 -8.50 3.65
CA SER A 80 -3.71 -7.25 3.17
C SER A 80 -4.69 -6.70 4.22
N SER A 81 -4.39 -5.51 4.72
CA SER A 81 -5.20 -4.75 5.68
C SER A 81 -5.09 -3.26 5.34
N GLN A 82 -5.92 -2.40 5.94
CA GLN A 82 -5.84 -0.96 5.64
C GLN A 82 -4.46 -0.37 5.95
N LEU A 83 -3.88 -0.77 7.07
CA LEU A 83 -2.55 -0.35 7.50
C LEU A 83 -1.72 -1.57 7.93
N PRO A 84 -0.38 -1.51 7.82
CA PRO A 84 0.52 -2.52 8.36
C PRO A 84 0.36 -2.69 9.87
N TRP A 85 0.74 -3.86 10.39
CA TRP A 85 0.56 -4.17 11.82
C TRP A 85 1.66 -3.54 12.71
N GLN A 86 2.85 -3.31 12.15
CA GLN A 86 3.99 -2.73 12.88
C GLN A 86 3.93 -1.21 12.82
N SER A 87 3.99 -0.54 13.98
CA SER A 87 3.88 0.92 14.06
C SER A 87 4.98 1.67 13.28
N GLU A 88 6.22 1.17 13.24
CA GLU A 88 7.31 1.75 12.42
C GLU A 88 6.92 1.73 10.94
N THR A 89 6.44 0.59 10.47
CA THR A 89 6.05 0.35 9.08
C THR A 89 4.80 1.14 8.70
N GLU A 90 3.83 1.25 9.60
CA GLU A 90 2.66 2.11 9.44
C GLU A 90 3.06 3.56 9.20
N ALA A 91 3.97 4.09 10.03
CA ALA A 91 4.45 5.47 9.88
C ALA A 91 5.11 5.70 8.50
N LEU A 92 5.93 4.75 8.04
CA LEU A 92 6.55 4.81 6.71
C LEU A 92 5.51 4.79 5.58
N VAL A 93 4.48 3.94 5.68
CA VAL A 93 3.40 3.87 4.68
C VAL A 93 2.58 5.17 4.65
N ARG A 94 2.27 5.76 5.81
CA ARG A 94 1.57 7.06 5.88
C ARG A 94 2.40 8.20 5.31
N GLN A 95 3.71 8.22 5.59
CA GLN A 95 4.63 9.21 5.03
C GLN A 95 4.73 9.07 3.50
N ALA A 96 4.86 7.83 3.00
CA ALA A 96 4.87 7.54 1.57
C ALA A 96 3.58 8.01 0.88
N CYS A 97 2.42 7.68 1.46
CA CYS A 97 1.11 8.11 0.98
C CYS A 97 1.01 9.64 0.85
N THR A 98 1.43 10.36 1.90
CA THR A 98 1.39 11.83 1.94
C THR A 98 2.29 12.42 0.86
N ARG A 99 3.53 11.92 0.73
CA ARG A 99 4.47 12.42 -0.28
C ARG A 99 3.96 12.14 -1.70
N SER A 100 3.54 10.91 -1.98
CA SER A 100 3.04 10.47 -3.28
C SER A 100 1.87 11.28 -3.81
N LEU A 101 0.99 11.77 -2.93
CA LEU A 101 -0.24 12.47 -3.32
C LEU A 101 -0.19 13.98 -3.10
N SER A 102 0.78 14.51 -2.34
CA SER A 102 0.80 15.94 -1.99
C SER A 102 2.13 16.66 -2.19
N CYS A 103 3.27 15.94 -2.25
CA CYS A 103 4.58 16.57 -2.33
C CYS A 103 5.29 16.30 -3.65
N GLU A 104 5.16 15.08 -4.17
CA GLU A 104 5.80 14.68 -5.41
C GLU A 104 4.90 14.98 -6.61
N VAL A 105 5.45 15.56 -7.67
CA VAL A 105 4.68 15.98 -8.84
C VAL A 105 5.28 15.35 -10.10
N SER A 106 4.47 14.58 -10.82
CA SER A 106 4.81 14.10 -12.16
C SER A 106 4.42 15.12 -13.22
N GLN A 107 5.17 15.16 -14.32
CA GLN A 107 4.80 15.97 -15.48
C GLN A 107 3.56 15.34 -16.14
N GLY A 108 2.42 16.03 -16.06
CA GLY A 108 1.15 15.54 -16.63
C GLY A 108 0.14 14.97 -15.62
N LYS A 109 0.34 15.18 -14.31
CA LYS A 109 -0.53 14.74 -13.19
C LYS A 109 -0.57 13.23 -12.94
N GLU A 110 -0.37 12.40 -13.96
CA GLU A 110 -0.19 10.96 -13.84
C GLU A 110 1.26 10.57 -14.09
N GLY A 111 1.72 9.45 -13.52
CA GLY A 111 3.04 8.90 -13.81
C GLY A 111 3.72 8.21 -12.64
N VAL A 112 4.88 7.64 -12.94
CA VAL A 112 5.74 6.95 -11.97
C VAL A 112 6.83 7.86 -11.48
N LEU A 113 7.06 7.84 -10.18
CA LEU A 113 8.13 8.56 -9.50
C LEU A 113 8.74 7.66 -8.43
N VAL A 114 10.05 7.78 -8.24
CA VAL A 114 10.74 7.17 -7.09
C VAL A 114 11.36 8.25 -6.26
N PHE A 115 11.11 8.15 -4.96
CA PHE A 115 11.79 8.94 -3.95
C PHE A 115 12.33 8.00 -2.90
N SER A 116 13.30 8.48 -2.14
CA SER A 116 13.87 7.75 -1.01
C SER A 116 14.02 8.69 0.16
N ASP A 117 13.92 8.12 1.34
CA ASP A 117 14.33 8.77 2.57
C ASP A 117 15.57 8.05 3.09
N ASP A 118 16.63 8.79 3.37
CA ASP A 118 17.85 8.23 3.96
C ASP A 118 17.69 8.05 5.49
N LEU A 119 16.76 8.80 6.12
CA LEU A 119 16.47 8.78 7.55
C LEU A 119 14.98 8.56 7.80
N GLY A 120 14.64 7.45 8.45
CA GLY A 120 13.26 7.15 8.83
C GLY A 120 12.78 7.93 10.06
N VAL A 121 11.48 7.85 10.32
CA VAL A 121 10.85 8.49 11.49
C VAL A 121 11.49 7.96 12.78
N GLY A 122 11.99 8.87 13.63
CA GLY A 122 12.59 8.52 14.92
C GLY A 122 14.02 7.97 14.85
N GLY A 123 14.76 8.23 13.75
CA GLY A 123 16.15 7.76 13.58
C GLY A 123 16.26 6.32 13.06
N SER A 124 15.15 5.76 12.57
CA SER A 124 15.13 4.45 11.90
C SER A 124 15.74 4.52 10.49
N ARG A 125 15.97 3.37 9.86
CA ARG A 125 16.37 3.34 8.45
C ARG A 125 15.18 3.77 7.60
N GLY A 126 15.41 4.74 6.71
CA GLY A 126 14.40 5.18 5.76
C GLY A 126 14.06 4.09 4.72
N CYS A 127 13.17 4.44 3.80
CA CYS A 127 12.73 3.55 2.74
C CYS A 127 12.73 4.24 1.38
N SER A 128 12.91 3.43 0.34
CA SER A 128 12.70 3.83 -1.04
C SER A 128 11.28 3.48 -1.44
N VAL A 129 10.62 4.42 -2.11
CA VAL A 129 9.22 4.32 -2.52
C VAL A 129 9.15 4.53 -4.02
N LEU A 130 8.53 3.58 -4.73
CA LEU A 130 8.04 3.76 -6.09
C LEU A 130 6.57 4.08 -6.00
N SER A 131 6.16 5.19 -6.60
CA SER A 131 4.79 5.69 -6.58
C SER A 131 4.30 5.83 -8.00
N HIS A 132 3.19 5.18 -8.34
CA HIS A 132 2.48 5.38 -9.58
C HIS A 132 1.18 6.12 -9.26
N THR A 133 1.13 7.41 -9.59
CA THR A 133 -0.04 8.26 -9.35
C THR A 133 -0.89 8.33 -10.62
N PHE A 134 -2.20 8.21 -10.47
CA PHE A 134 -3.16 8.17 -11.58
C PHE A 134 -4.52 8.72 -11.16
N LEU A 135 -5.34 9.09 -12.14
CA LEU A 135 -6.68 9.61 -11.94
C LEU A 135 -7.71 8.55 -12.33
N ILE A 136 -8.80 8.50 -11.56
CA ILE A 136 -9.99 7.71 -11.88
C ILE A 136 -11.15 8.68 -12.06
N ARG A 137 -11.94 8.50 -13.12
CA ARG A 137 -13.15 9.30 -13.35
C ARG A 137 -14.21 8.98 -12.30
N ASP A 138 -14.80 10.03 -11.72
CA ASP A 138 -15.91 9.92 -10.77
C ASP A 138 -16.86 11.10 -10.99
N SER A 139 -18.12 10.83 -11.29
CA SER A 139 -19.14 11.85 -11.56
C SER A 139 -19.50 12.70 -10.33
N LEU A 140 -19.28 12.18 -9.12
CA LEU A 140 -19.56 12.87 -7.86
C LEU A 140 -18.36 13.64 -7.31
N ALA A 141 -17.15 13.40 -7.83
CA ALA A 141 -15.93 14.06 -7.37
C ALA A 141 -15.77 15.46 -7.96
N ARG A 142 -15.10 16.34 -7.21
CA ARG A 142 -14.82 17.70 -7.69
C ARG A 142 -13.86 17.66 -8.87
N GLY A 143 -14.28 18.21 -10.01
CA GLY A 143 -13.49 18.15 -11.25
C GLY A 143 -13.56 16.79 -11.95
N PHE A 144 -14.54 15.95 -11.59
CA PHE A 144 -14.86 14.66 -12.20
C PHE A 144 -13.78 13.58 -12.13
N HIS A 145 -12.78 13.76 -11.26
CA HIS A 145 -11.66 12.84 -11.10
C HIS A 145 -11.27 12.71 -9.63
N ARG A 146 -10.90 11.49 -9.22
CA ARG A 146 -10.25 11.21 -7.94
C ARG A 146 -8.80 10.82 -8.16
N TRP A 147 -7.95 11.24 -7.23
CA TRP A 147 -6.52 10.97 -7.27
C TRP A 147 -6.20 9.71 -6.48
N PHE A 148 -5.52 8.78 -7.14
CA PHE A 148 -5.05 7.54 -6.56
C PHE A 148 -3.55 7.39 -6.77
N SER A 149 -2.93 6.58 -5.91
CA SER A 149 -1.53 6.23 -6.05
C SER A 149 -1.28 4.80 -5.58
N ILE A 150 -0.58 4.01 -6.40
CA ILE A 150 -0.06 2.70 -5.99
C ILE A 150 1.41 2.90 -5.60
N THR A 151 1.72 2.59 -4.35
CA THR A 151 3.06 2.77 -3.79
C THR A 151 3.70 1.42 -3.46
N VAL A 152 4.95 1.23 -3.86
CA VAL A 152 5.79 0.08 -3.51
C VAL A 152 6.93 0.56 -2.64
N LEU A 153 6.91 0.20 -1.37
CA LEU A 153 7.92 0.55 -0.38
C LEU A 153 8.90 -0.60 -0.20
N THR A 154 10.19 -0.29 -0.18
CA THR A 154 11.27 -1.24 0.15
C THR A 154 12.39 -0.53 0.88
N ARG A 155 13.12 -1.26 1.73
CA ARG A 155 14.34 -0.74 2.38
C ARG A 155 15.56 -0.81 1.47
N ASP A 156 15.50 -1.55 0.36
CA ASP A 156 16.60 -1.70 -0.59
C ASP A 156 16.34 -0.85 -1.84
N ARG A 157 17.04 0.28 -1.92
CA ARG A 157 16.96 1.23 -3.04
C ARG A 157 17.43 0.62 -4.36
N LEU A 158 18.55 -0.11 -4.33
CA LEU A 158 19.15 -0.66 -5.55
C LEU A 158 18.24 -1.72 -6.15
N LEU A 159 17.65 -2.56 -5.30
CA LEU A 159 16.63 -3.52 -5.72
C LEU A 159 15.43 -2.82 -6.37
N LEU A 160 14.91 -1.74 -5.75
CA LEU A 160 13.75 -1.02 -6.30
C LEU A 160 14.04 -0.50 -7.71
N LEU A 161 15.20 0.12 -7.91
CA LEU A 161 15.60 0.68 -9.19
C LEU A 161 15.80 -0.40 -10.26
N ASN A 162 16.35 -1.56 -9.88
CA ASN A 162 16.53 -2.68 -10.80
C ASN A 162 15.19 -3.30 -11.24
N VAL A 163 14.22 -3.38 -10.34
CA VAL A 163 12.90 -3.98 -10.61
C VAL A 163 11.88 -2.94 -11.09
N TRP A 164 12.22 -1.65 -11.10
CA TRP A 164 11.33 -0.56 -11.52
C TRP A 164 10.64 -0.86 -12.86
N PRO A 165 11.34 -1.18 -13.97
CA PRO A 165 10.66 -1.29 -15.27
C PRO A 165 9.60 -2.39 -15.27
N PHE A 166 9.82 -3.44 -14.49
CA PHE A 166 8.86 -4.50 -14.28
C PHE A 166 7.65 -4.02 -13.46
N LEU A 167 7.87 -3.29 -12.35
CA LEU A 167 6.80 -2.76 -11.52
C LEU A 167 5.94 -1.75 -12.29
N GLU A 168 6.57 -0.79 -12.95
CA GLU A 168 5.88 0.21 -13.77
C GLU A 168 4.97 -0.44 -14.80
N LYS A 169 5.48 -1.43 -15.56
CA LYS A 169 4.67 -2.12 -16.57
C LYS A 169 3.43 -2.79 -15.96
N ASN A 170 3.59 -3.55 -14.88
CA ASN A 170 2.48 -4.28 -14.28
C ASN A 170 1.47 -3.35 -13.59
N ILE A 171 1.95 -2.30 -12.91
CA ILE A 171 1.08 -1.31 -12.29
C ILE A 171 0.29 -0.55 -13.36
N SER A 172 0.91 -0.17 -14.48
CA SER A 172 0.21 0.49 -15.59
C SER A 172 -0.91 -0.37 -16.18
N ILE A 173 -0.74 -1.70 -16.25
CA ILE A 173 -1.80 -2.62 -16.69
C ILE A 173 -2.97 -2.56 -15.69
N PHE A 174 -2.68 -2.67 -14.40
CA PHE A 174 -3.70 -2.61 -13.35
C PHE A 174 -4.44 -1.27 -13.31
N VAL A 175 -3.71 -0.16 -13.49
CA VAL A 175 -4.30 1.19 -13.59
C VAL A 175 -5.23 1.30 -14.79
N SER A 176 -4.82 0.79 -15.95
CA SER A 176 -5.65 0.78 -17.17
C SER A 176 -6.95 -0.02 -16.96
N GLU A 177 -6.88 -1.16 -16.28
CA GLU A 177 -8.06 -1.97 -15.93
C GLU A 177 -9.01 -1.21 -14.99
N LEU A 178 -8.48 -0.54 -13.97
CA LEU A 178 -9.27 0.30 -13.05
C LEU A 178 -9.94 1.48 -13.77
N GLN A 179 -9.20 2.18 -14.62
CA GLN A 179 -9.72 3.30 -15.41
C GLN A 179 -10.78 2.83 -16.42
N SER A 180 -10.59 1.65 -17.04
CA SER A 180 -11.58 1.05 -17.92
C SER A 180 -12.87 0.68 -17.18
N ALA A 181 -12.74 0.10 -15.97
CA ALA A 181 -13.89 -0.25 -15.15
C ALA A 181 -14.67 0.98 -14.68
N ALA A 182 -14.00 2.08 -14.35
CA ALA A 182 -14.64 3.32 -13.89
C ALA A 182 -15.28 4.16 -15.03
N ASN A 183 -14.90 3.93 -16.27
CA ASN A 183 -15.49 4.61 -17.44
C ASN A 183 -16.75 3.92 -17.99
N LYS A 184 -17.12 2.76 -17.43
CA LYS A 184 -18.38 2.07 -17.75
C LYS A 184 -19.54 2.69 -16.98
#